data_AF-A0A9W9A3W6-F1
#
_entry.id   AF-A0A9W9A3W6-F1
#
_cell.length_a   1.000
_cell.length_b   1.000
_cell.length_c   1.000
_cell.angle_alpha   90.00
_cell.angle_beta   90.00
_cell.angle_gamma   90.00
#
_symmetry.space_group_name_H-M   'P 1'
#
loop_
_entity.id
_entity.type
_entity.pdbx_description
1 polymer ?
#
loop_
_entity_poly.entity_id
_entity_poly.type
_entity_poly.pdbx_seq_one_letter_code
_entity_poly.pdbx_strand_id
1 'polypeptide(L)'
;DSSCPFRELALSRRQVSGTEGPFAHLSRGAVFSALIFRGITFNTNALHETGHPGLFDTFEAWSQFKSQYEHRGEQFICNPRAYGTTKGRVLGNDQRFWTSSQVLYEKLTGSNISFIGIWKFITYGKDDQKRKLFPSFGDLSAYLLAVDFVYAGYVPWPTLEEVARAIVELSKGALHGLQKMGLISKDHFKKEDVEETFKALYSFLDQDEKFAMVKKAVVFDLFMVEHALCKVSK
;
A
#
# COMPACT_ATOMS: atom_id res chain seq x y z
N ASP A 1 -0.72 -0.51 13.13
CA ASP A 1 -0.27 -1.12 11.84
C ASP A 1 1.18 -1.61 11.80
N SER A 2 2.11 -0.91 12.46
CA SER A 2 3.55 -1.17 12.37
C SER A 2 4.04 -2.52 12.91
N SER A 3 3.31 -3.17 13.81
CA SER A 3 3.70 -4.42 14.49
C SER A 3 2.86 -5.65 14.14
N CYS A 4 1.77 -5.50 13.37
CA CYS A 4 0.94 -6.63 12.98
C CYS A 4 1.57 -7.34 11.76
N PRO A 5 1.93 -8.64 11.85
CA PRO A 5 2.51 -9.38 10.73
C PRO A 5 1.47 -9.78 9.68
N PHE A 6 0.17 -9.64 9.98
CA PHE A 6 -0.91 -9.98 9.06
C PHE A 6 -1.49 -8.69 8.48
N ARG A 7 -1.10 -8.39 7.24
CA ARG A 7 -1.39 -7.11 6.57
C ARG A 7 -2.87 -6.72 6.63
N GLU A 8 -3.76 -7.63 6.21
CA GLU A 8 -5.20 -7.36 6.14
C GLU A 8 -5.89 -7.33 7.51
N LEU A 9 -5.20 -7.77 8.57
CA LEU A 9 -5.70 -7.65 9.94
C LEU A 9 -5.24 -6.35 10.63
N ALA A 10 -4.42 -5.54 9.97
CA ALA A 10 -3.97 -4.26 10.51
C ALA A 10 -5.11 -3.26 10.63
N LEU A 11 -5.12 -2.47 11.71
CA LEU A 11 -6.23 -1.56 12.05
C LEU A 11 -6.58 -0.58 10.93
N SER A 12 -5.58 0.09 10.33
CA SER A 12 -5.83 1.05 9.25
C SER A 12 -6.41 0.38 8.00
N ARG A 13 -6.04 -0.88 7.72
CA ARG A 13 -6.58 -1.67 6.60
C ARG A 13 -8.04 -2.06 6.84
N ARG A 14 -8.35 -2.60 8.02
CA ARG A 14 -9.72 -2.98 8.39
C ARG A 14 -10.72 -1.83 8.24
N GLN A 15 -10.30 -0.60 8.53
CA GLN A 15 -11.15 0.58 8.40
C GLN A 15 -11.59 0.87 6.95
N VAL A 16 -10.77 0.52 5.95
CA VAL A 16 -10.99 0.88 4.55
C VAL A 16 -11.31 -0.32 3.64
N SER A 17 -11.18 -1.55 4.14
CA SER A 17 -11.47 -2.77 3.37
C SER A 17 -12.95 -3.22 3.46
N GLY A 18 -13.84 -2.42 4.07
CA GLY A 18 -15.27 -2.72 4.15
C GLY A 18 -16.01 -2.52 2.82
N THR A 19 -17.29 -2.92 2.77
CA THR A 19 -18.15 -2.81 1.57
C THR A 19 -18.43 -1.36 1.15
N GLU A 20 -18.31 -0.42 2.08
CA GLU A 20 -18.44 1.02 1.83
C GLU A 20 -17.07 1.70 1.65
N GLY A 21 -16.00 0.91 1.56
CA GLY A 21 -14.63 1.41 1.46
C GLY A 21 -14.21 1.75 0.03
N PRO A 22 -13.08 2.45 -0.14
CA PRO A 22 -12.55 2.87 -1.45
C PRO A 22 -12.09 1.72 -2.35
N PHE A 23 -12.14 0.49 -1.87
CA PHE A 23 -11.74 -0.72 -2.60
C PHE A 23 -12.92 -1.63 -2.94
N ALA A 24 -14.14 -1.29 -2.55
CA ALA A 24 -15.33 -2.10 -2.83
C ALA A 24 -15.87 -1.89 -4.25
N HIS A 25 -15.86 -0.65 -4.73
CA HIS A 25 -16.34 -0.29 -6.07
C HIS A 25 -15.39 0.69 -6.75
N LEU A 26 -15.09 0.45 -8.03
CA LEU A 26 -14.17 1.31 -8.78
C LEU A 26 -14.93 2.53 -9.32
N SER A 27 -14.64 3.68 -8.76
CA SER A 27 -15.07 5.00 -9.25
C SER A 27 -13.92 5.98 -9.12
N ARG A 28 -14.03 7.15 -9.75
CA ARG A 28 -13.07 8.25 -9.53
C ARG A 28 -12.98 8.61 -8.04
N GLY A 29 -14.13 8.69 -7.35
CA GLY A 29 -14.20 8.99 -5.92
C GLY A 29 -13.51 7.93 -5.06
N ALA A 30 -13.69 6.65 -5.40
CA ALA A 30 -13.01 5.54 -4.74
C ALA A 30 -11.49 5.61 -4.95
N VAL A 31 -11.02 5.89 -6.17
CA VAL A 31 -9.59 6.08 -6.46
C VAL A 31 -9.02 7.27 -5.69
N PHE A 32 -9.73 8.40 -5.65
CA PHE A 32 -9.35 9.55 -4.85
C PHE A 32 -9.25 9.18 -3.36
N SER A 33 -10.22 8.44 -2.85
CA SER A 33 -10.26 8.00 -1.45
C SER A 33 -9.13 7.02 -1.11
N ALA A 34 -8.76 6.14 -2.03
CA ALA A 34 -7.59 5.28 -1.89
C ALA A 34 -6.28 6.10 -1.83
N LEU A 35 -6.18 7.17 -2.63
CA LEU A 35 -5.06 8.13 -2.58
C LEU A 35 -5.04 8.91 -1.25
N ILE A 36 -6.19 9.37 -0.75
CA ILE A 36 -6.33 10.03 0.55
C ILE A 36 -5.93 9.08 1.68
N PHE A 37 -6.42 7.83 1.65
CA PHE A 37 -6.06 6.81 2.61
C PHE A 37 -4.54 6.61 2.64
N ARG A 38 -3.93 6.20 1.53
CA ARG A 38 -2.50 5.89 1.53
C ARG A 38 -1.62 7.12 1.66
N GLY A 39 -2.03 8.25 1.09
CA GLY A 39 -1.24 9.47 0.98
C GLY A 39 -1.43 10.47 2.12
N ILE A 40 -2.50 10.40 2.91
CA ILE A 40 -2.81 11.40 3.96
C ILE A 40 -3.21 10.72 5.27
N THR A 41 -4.28 9.92 5.29
CA THR A 41 -4.91 9.46 6.54
C THR A 41 -4.38 8.12 7.09
N PHE A 42 -3.55 7.39 6.34
CA PHE A 42 -2.98 6.13 6.82
C PHE A 42 -2.23 6.31 8.15
N ASN A 43 -2.61 5.53 9.17
CA ASN A 43 -2.06 5.55 10.52
C ASN A 43 -2.15 6.95 11.19
N THR A 44 -3.33 7.57 11.11
CA THR A 44 -3.68 8.84 11.78
C THR A 44 -4.84 8.64 12.74
N ASN A 45 -5.00 9.55 13.70
CA ASN A 45 -6.11 9.49 14.65
C ASN A 45 -7.45 9.70 13.94
N ALA A 46 -7.52 10.57 12.92
CA ALA A 46 -8.74 10.79 12.16
C ALA A 46 -9.25 9.52 11.48
N LEU A 47 -8.35 8.68 10.93
CA LEU A 47 -8.73 7.39 10.35
C LEU A 47 -9.36 6.45 11.39
N HIS A 48 -8.91 6.52 12.64
CA HIS A 48 -9.34 5.62 13.71
C HIS A 48 -10.54 6.17 14.51
N GLU A 49 -11.04 7.36 14.21
CA GLU A 49 -12.26 7.86 14.83
C GLU A 49 -13.50 7.07 14.38
N THR A 50 -14.43 6.91 15.31
CA THR A 50 -15.72 6.30 15.04
C THR A 50 -16.47 7.13 13.99
N GLY A 51 -17.00 6.46 12.96
CA GLY A 51 -17.73 7.14 11.88
C GLY A 51 -16.83 7.73 10.79
N HIS A 52 -15.53 7.43 10.75
CA HIS A 52 -14.72 7.77 9.59
C HIS A 52 -15.38 7.19 8.31
N PRO A 53 -15.65 8.01 7.28
CA PRO A 53 -16.52 7.62 6.17
C PRO A 53 -15.89 6.54 5.28
N GLY A 54 -14.56 6.44 5.27
CA GLY A 54 -13.83 5.45 4.47
C GLY A 54 -13.74 5.84 2.99
N LEU A 55 -14.86 6.28 2.43
CA LEU A 55 -15.04 6.75 1.06
C LEU A 55 -15.42 8.24 1.02
N PHE A 56 -14.79 8.97 0.12
CA PHE A 56 -15.06 10.36 -0.26
C PHE A 56 -15.36 10.40 -1.76
N ASP A 57 -16.63 10.28 -2.13
CA ASP A 57 -17.02 10.25 -3.55
C ASP A 57 -16.75 11.56 -4.30
N THR A 58 -16.70 12.67 -3.56
CA THR A 58 -16.43 14.00 -4.09
C THR A 58 -15.35 14.73 -3.31
N PHE A 59 -14.77 15.75 -3.93
CA PHE A 59 -13.81 16.62 -3.24
C PHE A 59 -14.47 17.42 -2.11
N GLU A 60 -15.75 17.75 -2.25
CA GLU A 60 -16.55 18.44 -1.24
C GLU A 60 -16.74 17.57 0.00
N ALA A 61 -17.00 16.26 -0.16
CA ALA A 61 -17.11 15.33 0.96
C ALA A 61 -15.80 15.26 1.77
N TRP A 62 -14.65 15.19 1.09
CA TRP A 62 -13.35 15.29 1.73
C TRP A 62 -13.12 16.64 2.42
N SER A 63 -13.52 17.73 1.78
CA SER A 63 -13.36 19.07 2.34
C SER A 63 -14.19 19.28 3.61
N GLN A 64 -15.42 18.75 3.64
CA GLN A 64 -16.27 18.73 4.83
C GLN A 64 -15.66 17.90 5.95
N PHE A 65 -15.12 16.72 5.64
CA PHE A 65 -14.41 15.91 6.62
C PHE A 65 -13.20 16.66 7.21
N LYS A 66 -12.39 17.32 6.37
CA LYS A 66 -11.26 18.12 6.87
C LYS A 66 -11.70 19.25 7.80
N SER A 67 -12.73 20.00 7.43
CA SER A 67 -13.18 21.16 8.22
C SER A 67 -13.71 20.75 9.60
N GLN A 68 -14.34 19.58 9.71
CA GLN A 68 -14.76 19.02 11.00
C GLN A 68 -13.59 18.87 11.99
N TYR A 69 -12.39 18.56 11.50
CA TYR A 69 -11.20 18.29 12.33
C TYR A 69 -10.13 19.39 12.28
N GLU A 70 -10.38 20.52 11.61
CA GLU A 70 -9.40 21.61 11.45
C GLU A 70 -8.90 22.12 12.82
N HIS A 71 -9.80 22.23 13.79
CA HIS A 71 -9.50 22.64 15.16
C HIS A 71 -8.54 21.71 15.92
N ARG A 72 -8.33 20.46 15.44
CA ARG A 72 -7.44 19.47 16.07
C ARG A 72 -6.02 19.48 15.50
N GLY A 73 -5.78 20.31 14.47
CA GLY A 73 -4.49 20.45 13.81
C GLY A 73 -4.19 19.38 12.76
N GLU A 74 -3.29 19.71 11.83
CA GLU A 74 -3.01 18.89 10.64
C GLU A 74 -2.55 17.45 10.98
N GLN A 75 -1.78 17.28 12.07
CA GLN A 75 -1.25 15.98 12.47
C GLN A 75 -2.34 14.97 12.86
N PHE A 76 -3.53 15.45 13.23
CA PHE A 76 -4.68 14.60 13.51
C PHE A 76 -5.15 13.87 12.24
N ILE A 77 -5.11 14.56 11.09
CA ILE A 77 -5.61 14.09 9.79
C ILE A 77 -4.49 13.49 8.94
N CYS A 78 -3.26 14.02 9.05
CA CYS A 78 -2.12 13.65 8.23
C CYS A 78 -0.90 13.28 9.10
N ASN A 79 -0.42 12.05 8.96
CA ASN A 79 0.82 11.61 9.62
C ASN A 79 1.99 11.65 8.62
N PRO A 80 2.83 12.70 8.61
CA PRO A 80 3.90 12.84 7.62
C PRO A 80 4.99 11.76 7.73
N ARG A 81 5.01 10.98 8.82
CA ARG A 81 6.03 9.96 9.09
C ARG A 81 5.51 8.52 8.97
N ALA A 82 4.30 8.31 8.43
CA ALA A 82 3.65 6.99 8.43
C ALA A 82 4.46 5.89 7.71
N TYR A 83 5.29 6.26 6.73
CA TYR A 83 6.19 5.35 6.00
C TYR A 83 7.68 5.70 6.20
N GLY A 84 8.02 6.38 7.29
CA GLY A 84 9.33 7.00 7.51
C GLY A 84 9.35 8.48 7.12
N THR A 85 10.51 9.11 7.25
CA THR A 85 10.66 10.55 7.02
C THR A 85 10.49 10.90 5.54
N THR A 86 9.52 11.76 5.23
CA THR A 86 9.31 12.31 3.87
C THR A 86 8.86 13.77 3.95
N LYS A 87 9.19 14.56 2.93
CA LYS A 87 8.65 15.92 2.72
C LYS A 87 7.41 15.92 1.82
N GLY A 88 7.10 14.80 1.16
CA GLY A 88 6.03 14.72 0.17
C GLY A 88 4.65 14.44 0.73
N ARG A 89 4.55 14.01 2.00
CA ARG A 89 3.27 13.65 2.64
C ARG A 89 2.74 14.82 3.48
N VAL A 90 1.83 15.58 2.89
CA VAL A 90 1.22 16.79 3.49
C VAL A 90 -0.25 16.86 3.13
N LEU A 91 -1.06 17.53 3.98
CA LEU A 91 -2.51 17.62 3.76
C LEU A 91 -2.87 18.35 2.46
N GLY A 92 -2.07 19.33 2.05
CA GLY A 92 -2.31 20.15 0.85
C GLY A 92 -2.13 19.45 -0.50
N ASN A 93 -1.85 18.14 -0.54
CA ASN A 93 -1.80 17.38 -1.80
C ASN A 93 -3.16 16.88 -2.28
N ASP A 94 -4.21 17.05 -1.49
CA ASP A 94 -5.55 16.54 -1.76
C ASP A 94 -6.17 17.05 -3.06
N GLN A 95 -6.07 18.35 -3.38
CA GLN A 95 -6.55 18.89 -4.65
C GLN A 95 -5.86 18.21 -5.83
N ARG A 96 -4.55 17.96 -5.69
CA ARG A 96 -3.78 17.27 -6.71
C ARG A 96 -4.19 15.81 -6.83
N PHE A 97 -4.43 15.12 -5.72
CA PHE A 97 -4.99 13.77 -5.74
C PHE A 97 -6.38 13.73 -6.39
N TRP A 98 -7.23 14.71 -6.15
CA TRP A 98 -8.54 14.80 -6.80
C TRP A 98 -8.41 14.93 -8.32
N THR A 99 -7.51 15.80 -8.80
CA THR A 99 -7.25 15.93 -10.23
C THR A 99 -6.62 14.66 -10.82
N SER A 100 -5.59 14.10 -10.17
CA SER A 100 -4.89 12.91 -10.66
C SER A 100 -5.65 11.60 -10.47
N SER A 101 -6.70 11.57 -9.65
CA SER A 101 -7.58 10.41 -9.46
C SER A 101 -8.25 9.99 -10.75
N GLN A 102 -8.62 10.94 -11.61
CA GLN A 102 -9.22 10.65 -12.91
C GLN A 102 -8.25 9.86 -13.81
N VAL A 103 -6.99 10.31 -13.88
CA VAL A 103 -5.95 9.65 -14.68
C VAL A 103 -5.68 8.23 -14.18
N LEU A 104 -5.65 8.04 -12.85
CA LEU A 104 -5.46 6.72 -12.26
C LEU A 104 -6.67 5.81 -12.47
N TYR A 105 -7.89 6.35 -12.33
CA TYR A 105 -9.13 5.65 -12.62
C TYR A 105 -9.16 5.15 -14.07
N GLU A 106 -8.89 6.02 -15.04
CA GLU A 106 -8.79 5.65 -16.46
C GLU A 106 -7.73 4.57 -16.71
N LYS A 107 -6.60 4.63 -15.99
CA LYS A 107 -5.55 3.61 -16.09
C LYS A 107 -6.04 2.24 -15.61
N LEU A 108 -6.78 2.21 -14.51
CA LEU A 108 -7.34 1.00 -13.90
C LEU A 108 -8.50 0.42 -14.72
N THR A 109 -9.32 1.25 -15.37
CA THR A 109 -10.46 0.78 -16.17
C THR A 109 -10.13 0.50 -17.63
N GLY A 110 -9.20 1.24 -18.21
CA GLY A 110 -8.97 1.29 -19.66
C GLY A 110 -7.86 0.38 -20.17
N SER A 111 -7.03 -0.20 -19.29
CA SER A 111 -5.89 -1.02 -19.71
C SER A 111 -5.68 -2.21 -18.78
N ASN A 112 -5.27 -3.35 -19.34
CA ASN A 112 -4.79 -4.50 -18.57
C ASN A 112 -3.38 -4.18 -18.03
N ILE A 113 -3.31 -3.26 -17.07
CA ILE A 113 -2.05 -2.81 -16.48
C ILE A 113 -1.53 -3.87 -15.51
N SER A 114 -0.25 -4.24 -15.65
CA SER A 114 0.38 -5.18 -14.71
C SER A 114 0.59 -4.55 -13.33
N PHE A 115 0.81 -5.39 -12.33
CA PHE A 115 1.17 -4.98 -10.98
C PHE A 115 2.39 -4.03 -10.95
N ILE A 116 3.47 -4.40 -11.64
CA ILE A 116 4.66 -3.54 -11.76
C ILE A 116 4.31 -2.24 -12.50
N GLY A 117 3.49 -2.32 -13.55
CA GLY A 117 3.05 -1.15 -14.32
C GLY A 117 2.31 -0.12 -13.46
N ILE A 118 1.34 -0.55 -12.65
CA ILE A 118 0.57 0.35 -11.79
C ILE A 118 1.45 0.90 -10.67
N TRP A 119 2.32 0.07 -10.07
CA TRP A 119 3.24 0.50 -9.03
C TRP A 119 4.19 1.60 -9.54
N LYS A 120 4.81 1.40 -10.71
CA LYS A 120 5.70 2.39 -11.32
C LYS A 120 4.95 3.63 -11.76
N PHE A 121 3.73 3.49 -12.25
CA PHE A 121 2.88 4.63 -12.61
C PHE A 121 2.54 5.50 -11.39
N ILE A 122 2.15 4.91 -10.26
CA ILE A 122 1.88 5.67 -9.03
C ILE A 122 3.16 6.34 -8.51
N THR A 123 4.31 5.67 -8.61
CA THR A 123 5.58 6.21 -8.11
C THR A 123 6.13 7.38 -8.94
N TYR A 124 6.09 7.24 -10.26
CA TYR A 124 6.84 8.11 -11.19
C TYR A 124 5.97 8.85 -12.20
N GLY A 125 4.67 8.59 -12.25
CA GLY A 125 3.74 9.27 -13.15
C GLY A 125 3.82 10.79 -13.01
N LYS A 126 3.83 11.49 -14.14
CA LYS A 126 3.93 12.94 -14.23
C LYS A 126 2.85 13.51 -15.13
N ASP A 127 2.46 14.75 -14.86
CA ASP A 127 1.66 15.55 -15.78
C ASP A 127 2.52 16.13 -16.91
N ASP A 128 1.89 16.84 -17.85
CA ASP A 128 2.55 17.47 -18.99
C ASP A 128 3.59 18.51 -18.59
N GLN A 129 3.47 19.06 -17.37
CA GLN A 129 4.42 20.00 -16.79
C GLN A 129 5.57 19.29 -16.03
N LYS A 130 5.72 17.97 -16.22
CA LYS A 130 6.72 17.10 -15.58
C LYS A 130 6.63 17.04 -14.06
N ARG A 131 5.50 17.45 -13.48
CA ARG A 131 5.28 17.41 -12.03
C ARG A 131 4.66 16.06 -11.65
N LYS A 132 5.07 15.46 -10.53
CA LYS A 132 4.57 14.16 -10.07
C LYS A 132 3.04 14.17 -9.90
N LEU A 133 2.32 13.23 -10.50
CA LEU A 133 0.87 13.09 -10.30
C LEU A 133 0.53 12.85 -8.82
N PHE A 134 1.33 12.02 -8.14
CA PHE A 134 1.08 11.59 -6.77
C PHE A 134 2.25 11.99 -5.84
N PRO A 135 2.34 13.26 -5.39
CA PRO A 135 3.51 13.78 -4.68
C PRO A 135 3.83 13.10 -3.35
N SER A 136 2.85 12.52 -2.65
CA SER A 136 3.10 11.79 -1.39
C SER A 136 3.59 10.36 -1.58
N PHE A 137 3.62 9.87 -2.82
CA PHE A 137 3.92 8.48 -3.10
C PHE A 137 5.40 8.31 -3.52
N GLY A 138 6.15 7.70 -2.61
CA GLY A 138 7.44 7.05 -2.91
C GLY A 138 7.24 5.56 -3.18
N ASP A 139 8.33 4.84 -3.45
CA ASP A 139 8.28 3.44 -3.91
C ASP A 139 7.45 2.54 -2.97
N LEU A 140 7.65 2.63 -1.65
CA LEU A 140 6.94 1.80 -0.67
C LEU A 140 5.43 2.11 -0.63
N SER A 141 5.05 3.37 -0.48
CA SER A 141 3.64 3.76 -0.42
C SER A 141 2.89 3.48 -1.72
N ALA A 142 3.57 3.59 -2.86
CA ALA A 142 3.03 3.26 -4.17
C ALA A 142 2.85 1.75 -4.34
N TYR A 143 3.83 0.95 -3.89
CA TYR A 143 3.72 -0.52 -3.84
C TYR A 143 2.51 -0.93 -3.00
N LEU A 144 2.38 -0.38 -1.80
CA LEU A 144 1.26 -0.71 -0.91
C LEU A 144 -0.11 -0.34 -1.51
N LEU A 145 -0.21 0.78 -2.23
CA LEU A 145 -1.44 1.14 -2.96
C LEU A 145 -1.71 0.18 -4.12
N ALA A 146 -0.68 -0.22 -4.88
CA ALA A 146 -0.82 -1.22 -5.93
C ALA A 146 -1.32 -2.56 -5.36
N VAL A 147 -0.77 -3.00 -4.22
CA VAL A 147 -1.25 -4.19 -3.50
C VAL A 147 -2.72 -4.06 -3.12
N ASP A 148 -3.16 -2.89 -2.65
CA ASP A 148 -4.58 -2.69 -2.31
C ASP A 148 -5.48 -2.86 -3.54
N PHE A 149 -5.06 -2.36 -4.71
CA PHE A 149 -5.80 -2.55 -5.96
C PHE A 149 -5.78 -4.00 -6.47
N VAL A 150 -4.74 -4.78 -6.16
CA VAL A 150 -4.74 -6.24 -6.44
C VAL A 150 -5.78 -6.95 -5.60
N TYR A 151 -5.82 -6.69 -4.29
CA TYR A 151 -6.85 -7.26 -3.42
C TYR A 151 -8.27 -6.84 -3.82
N ALA A 152 -8.44 -5.62 -4.34
CA ALA A 152 -9.70 -5.12 -4.87
C ALA A 152 -10.09 -5.73 -6.24
N GLY A 153 -9.19 -6.48 -6.88
CA GLY A 153 -9.43 -7.08 -8.19
C GLY A 153 -9.29 -6.12 -9.38
N TYR A 154 -8.78 -4.90 -9.18
CA TYR A 154 -8.58 -3.91 -10.24
C TYR A 154 -7.20 -3.99 -10.91
N VAL A 155 -6.29 -4.75 -10.31
CA VAL A 155 -4.95 -5.01 -10.84
C VAL A 155 -4.73 -6.52 -10.77
N PRO A 156 -4.17 -7.16 -11.82
CA PRO A 156 -3.85 -8.58 -11.80
C PRO A 156 -2.90 -8.93 -10.65
N TRP A 157 -3.06 -10.13 -10.10
CA TRP A 157 -2.12 -10.69 -9.13
C TRP A 157 -0.71 -10.80 -9.75
N PRO A 158 0.35 -10.34 -9.05
CA PRO A 158 1.70 -10.51 -9.53
C PRO A 158 2.19 -11.94 -9.38
N THR A 159 3.28 -12.27 -10.06
CA THR A 159 4.02 -13.50 -9.81
C THR A 159 4.94 -13.39 -8.59
N LEU A 160 5.45 -14.52 -8.09
CA LEU A 160 6.46 -14.52 -7.02
C LEU A 160 7.72 -13.75 -7.42
N GLU A 161 8.12 -13.87 -8.68
CA GLU A 161 9.27 -13.19 -9.26
C GLU A 161 9.06 -11.66 -9.28
N GLU A 162 7.86 -11.18 -9.61
CA GLU A 162 7.53 -9.75 -9.54
C GLU A 162 7.57 -9.21 -8.11
N VAL A 163 7.09 -9.98 -7.12
CA VAL A 163 7.15 -9.57 -5.70
C VAL A 163 8.57 -9.61 -5.17
N ALA A 164 9.35 -10.64 -5.49
CA ALA A 164 10.76 -10.70 -5.12
C ALA A 164 11.58 -9.56 -5.74
N ARG A 165 11.30 -9.20 -7.00
CA ARG A 165 11.85 -7.98 -7.61
C ARG A 165 11.48 -6.73 -6.82
N ALA A 166 10.22 -6.61 -6.39
CA ALA A 166 9.80 -5.49 -5.55
C ALA A 166 10.55 -5.45 -4.22
N ILE A 167 10.79 -6.60 -3.58
CA ILE A 167 11.57 -6.72 -2.33
C ILE A 167 12.98 -6.17 -2.52
N VAL A 168 13.66 -6.56 -3.61
CA VAL A 168 14.99 -6.06 -3.97
C VAL A 168 14.96 -4.55 -4.21
N GLU A 169 14.06 -4.08 -5.08
CA GLU A 169 14.01 -2.68 -5.49
C GLU A 169 13.65 -1.74 -4.33
N LEU A 170 12.76 -2.16 -3.43
CA LEU A 170 12.44 -1.39 -2.24
C LEU A 170 13.62 -1.34 -1.28
N SER A 171 14.40 -2.43 -1.16
CA SER A 171 15.52 -2.55 -0.22
C SER A 171 15.13 -2.11 1.21
N LYS A 172 13.96 -2.58 1.66
CA LYS A 172 13.37 -2.27 2.98
C LYS A 172 13.26 -3.52 3.86
N GLY A 173 12.21 -3.58 4.69
CA GLY A 173 12.06 -4.56 5.76
C GLY A 173 12.08 -6.01 5.29
N ALA A 174 11.46 -6.33 4.14
CA ALA A 174 11.39 -7.71 3.69
C ALA A 174 12.77 -8.29 3.39
N LEU A 175 13.61 -7.53 2.67
CA LEU A 175 15.00 -7.92 2.38
C LEU A 175 15.80 -8.08 3.67
N HIS A 176 15.71 -7.12 4.59
CA HIS A 176 16.37 -7.22 5.90
C HIS A 176 15.86 -8.41 6.72
N GLY A 177 14.60 -8.80 6.57
CA GLY A 177 14.00 -9.98 7.19
C GLY A 177 14.66 -11.26 6.70
N LEU A 178 14.79 -11.42 5.37
CA LEU A 178 15.49 -12.56 4.76
C LEU A 178 16.95 -12.65 5.24
N GLN A 179 17.64 -11.51 5.29
CA GLN A 179 19.01 -11.44 5.80
C GLN A 179 19.14 -11.76 7.29
N LYS A 180 18.20 -11.28 8.12
CA LYS A 180 18.21 -11.51 9.57
C LYS A 180 17.93 -12.98 9.91
N MET A 181 17.15 -13.67 9.09
CA MET A 181 16.95 -15.12 9.21
C MET A 181 18.12 -15.95 8.68
N GLY A 182 19.15 -15.31 8.12
CA GLY A 182 20.31 -16.01 7.55
C GLY A 182 20.01 -16.73 6.23
N LEU A 183 18.88 -16.42 5.58
CA LEU A 183 18.53 -17.03 4.29
C LEU A 183 19.29 -16.39 3.13
N ILE A 184 19.72 -15.14 3.30
CA ILE A 184 20.50 -14.40 2.30
C ILE A 184 21.65 -13.67 3.01
N SER A 185 22.80 -13.59 2.35
CA SER A 185 23.94 -12.82 2.83
C SER A 185 23.62 -11.32 2.91
N LYS A 186 24.15 -10.65 3.94
CA LYS A 186 24.05 -9.19 4.08
C LYS A 186 24.96 -8.45 3.11
N ASP A 187 26.15 -8.99 2.90
CA ASP A 187 27.23 -8.28 2.23
C ASP A 187 27.32 -8.64 0.73
N HIS A 188 26.90 -9.85 0.38
CA HIS A 188 27.08 -10.40 -0.96
C HIS A 188 25.88 -11.25 -1.38
N PHE A 189 24.87 -10.62 -1.97
CA PHE A 189 23.77 -11.32 -2.61
C PHE A 189 23.47 -10.72 -3.98
N LYS A 190 22.99 -11.56 -4.89
CA LYS A 190 22.48 -11.20 -6.21
C LYS A 190 20.95 -11.12 -6.18
N LYS A 191 20.36 -10.50 -7.19
CA LYS A 191 18.88 -10.36 -7.25
C LYS A 191 18.21 -11.72 -7.33
N GLU A 192 18.84 -12.63 -8.06
CA GLU A 192 18.41 -14.01 -8.27
C GLU A 192 18.35 -14.77 -6.94
N ASP A 193 19.29 -14.51 -6.01
CA ASP A 193 19.28 -15.12 -4.68
C ASP A 193 18.02 -14.74 -3.89
N VAL A 194 17.52 -13.51 -4.06
CA VAL A 194 16.28 -13.05 -3.41
C VAL A 194 15.06 -13.69 -4.04
N GLU A 195 15.01 -13.82 -5.36
CA GLU A 195 13.91 -14.50 -6.06
C GLU A 195 13.82 -15.97 -5.65
N GLU A 196 14.93 -16.71 -5.71
CA GLU A 196 14.98 -18.12 -5.33
C GLU A 196 14.61 -18.32 -3.85
N THR A 197 15.19 -17.50 -2.96
CA THR A 197 14.93 -17.61 -1.52
C THR A 197 13.49 -17.27 -1.18
N PHE A 198 12.93 -16.19 -1.75
CA PHE A 198 11.56 -15.80 -1.46
C PHE A 198 10.57 -16.87 -1.95
N LYS A 199 10.80 -17.43 -3.13
CA LYS A 199 10.02 -18.53 -3.69
C LYS A 199 10.10 -19.80 -2.84
N ALA A 200 11.30 -20.16 -2.39
CA ALA A 200 11.52 -21.31 -1.51
C ALA A 200 10.80 -21.11 -0.16
N LEU A 201 10.93 -19.93 0.45
CA LEU A 201 10.25 -19.59 1.71
C LEU A 201 8.73 -19.63 1.56
N TYR A 202 8.20 -19.00 0.51
CA TYR A 202 6.76 -19.03 0.23
C TYR A 202 6.27 -20.48 0.09
N SER A 203 6.97 -21.29 -0.70
CA SER A 203 6.58 -22.69 -0.94
C SER A 203 6.67 -23.54 0.34
N PHE A 204 7.68 -23.31 1.17
CA PHE A 204 7.82 -23.95 2.47
C PHE A 204 6.62 -23.64 3.37
N LEU A 205 6.26 -22.36 3.51
CA LEU A 205 5.10 -21.95 4.31
C LEU A 205 3.78 -22.46 3.69
N ASP A 206 3.71 -22.53 2.37
CA ASP A 206 2.52 -23.04 1.69
C ASP A 206 2.38 -24.57 1.79
N GLN A 207 3.45 -25.31 2.05
CA GLN A 207 3.39 -26.76 2.22
C GLN A 207 3.33 -27.19 3.68
N ASP A 208 3.53 -26.27 4.63
CA ASP A 208 3.50 -26.55 6.06
C ASP A 208 2.08 -26.90 6.56
N GLU A 209 1.89 -28.16 6.95
CA GLU A 209 0.62 -28.70 7.47
C GLU A 209 0.18 -28.04 8.78
N LYS A 210 1.11 -27.64 9.65
CA LYS A 210 0.79 -26.97 10.92
C LYS A 210 0.29 -25.55 10.64
N PHE A 211 0.85 -24.91 9.62
CA PHE A 211 0.45 -23.58 9.21
C PHE A 211 -0.88 -23.57 8.45
N ALA A 212 -1.28 -24.69 7.82
CA ALA A 212 -2.51 -24.82 7.06
C ALA A 212 -3.77 -24.34 7.82
N MET A 213 -3.86 -24.61 9.13
CA MET A 213 -4.98 -24.17 9.96
C MET A 213 -5.10 -22.63 10.09
N VAL A 214 -3.97 -21.93 9.96
CA VAL A 214 -3.87 -20.48 10.19
C VAL A 214 -3.97 -19.69 8.89
N LYS A 215 -3.61 -20.28 7.75
CA LYS A 215 -3.55 -19.61 6.44
C LYS A 215 -4.81 -18.84 6.07
N LYS A 216 -5.99 -19.45 6.26
CA LYS A 216 -7.26 -18.79 5.95
C LYS A 216 -7.54 -17.59 6.86
N ALA A 217 -7.18 -17.70 8.14
CA ALA A 217 -7.40 -16.63 9.12
C ALA A 217 -6.50 -15.41 8.88
N VAL A 218 -5.33 -15.61 8.28
CA VAL A 218 -4.34 -14.54 8.06
C VAL A 218 -4.31 -14.02 6.63
N VAL A 219 -5.15 -14.57 5.75
CA VAL A 219 -5.12 -14.29 4.29
C VAL A 219 -3.73 -14.59 3.73
N PHE A 220 -3.34 -15.88 3.79
CA PHE A 220 -2.04 -16.30 3.29
C PHE A 220 -1.92 -16.08 1.77
N ASP A 221 -0.98 -15.22 1.38
CA ASP A 221 -0.59 -14.94 0.02
C ASP A 221 0.83 -14.32 -0.01
N LEU A 222 1.31 -14.00 -1.21
CA LEU A 222 2.66 -13.46 -1.44
C LEU A 222 2.90 -12.10 -0.74
N PHE A 223 1.88 -11.24 -0.60
CA PHE A 223 2.01 -9.95 0.06
C PHE A 223 2.01 -10.10 1.57
N MET A 224 1.26 -11.07 2.09
CA MET A 224 1.28 -11.42 3.50
C MET A 224 2.69 -11.88 3.92
N VAL A 225 3.31 -12.78 3.14
CA VAL A 225 4.68 -13.24 3.42
C VAL A 225 5.70 -12.09 3.35
N GLU A 226 5.64 -11.25 2.31
CA GLU A 226 6.50 -10.07 2.19
C GLU A 226 6.35 -9.10 3.39
N HIS A 227 5.11 -8.80 3.77
CA HIS A 227 4.84 -7.92 4.91
C HIS A 227 5.24 -8.54 6.25
N ALA A 228 5.12 -9.87 6.41
CA ALA A 228 5.59 -10.58 7.60
C ALA A 228 7.13 -10.51 7.73
N LEU A 229 7.87 -10.65 6.62
CA LEU A 229 9.32 -10.46 6.59
C LEU A 229 9.73 -9.06 7.07
N CYS A 230 8.97 -8.03 6.68
CA CYS A 230 9.15 -6.66 7.20
C CYS A 230 9.00 -6.54 8.73
N LYS A 231 8.33 -7.49 9.40
CA LYS A 231 8.22 -7.51 10.87
C LYS A 231 9.37 -8.27 11.50
N VAL A 232 9.83 -9.35 10.88
CA VAL A 232 11.01 -10.09 11.32
C VAL A 232 12.24 -9.18 11.36
N SER A 233 12.37 -8.25 10.41
CA SER A 233 13.51 -7.32 10.37
C SER A 233 13.58 -6.37 11.58
N LYS A 234 12.46 -6.14 12.27
CA LYS A 234 12.42 -5.30 13.48
C LYS A 234 12.94 -6.06 14.69
#